data_AF-A0A1X2H2D3-F1
#
_entry.id   AF-A0A1X2H2D3-F1
#
_cell.length_a   1.000
_cell.length_b   1.000
_cell.length_c   1.000
_cell.angle_alpha   90.00
_cell.angle_beta   90.00
_cell.angle_gamma   90.00
#
_symmetry.space_group_name_H-M   'P 1'
#
loop_
_entity.id
_entity.type
_entity.pdbx_description
1 polymer ?
#
loop_
_entity_poly.entity_id
_entity_poly.type
_entity_poly.pdbx_seq_one_letter_code
_entity_poly.pdbx_strand_id
1 'polypeptide(L)'
;MKRRHEDTSTIVNVLRQRPKPDLDAQQKLGQATFAKLMAAAKKQPASTPQPAVSYEYFNNTPEQTEKRVCYRCNRNQAVYACSHCEFVVCSNCIHPCSACQEPYCSGCSIIDYSHSSERVICRTCQYT
;
A
#
# COMPACT_ATOMS: atom_id res chain seq x y z
N MET A 1 59.34 8.19 37.42
CA MET A 1 57.90 8.06 37.12
C MET A 1 57.71 8.08 35.60
N LYS A 2 57.23 6.97 35.02
CA LYS A 2 56.97 6.81 33.57
C LYS A 2 55.61 7.43 33.22
N ARG A 3 55.52 8.27 32.20
CA ARG A 3 54.28 8.51 31.47
C ARG A 3 54.53 8.21 29.99
N ARG A 4 53.99 7.08 29.54
CA ARG A 4 53.74 6.81 28.13
C ARG A 4 52.69 7.81 27.67
N HIS A 5 53.02 8.66 26.70
CA HIS A 5 52.03 9.39 25.93
C HIS A 5 52.11 8.80 24.53
N GLU A 6 51.41 7.67 24.34
CA GLU A 6 51.29 6.97 23.07
C GLU A 6 50.41 7.77 22.11
N ASP A 7 50.81 7.73 20.84
CA ASP A 7 50.23 8.38 19.68
C ASP A 7 48.74 8.08 19.49
N THR A 8 47.86 9.01 19.90
CA THR A 8 46.43 8.97 19.57
C THR A 8 46.09 9.62 18.23
N SER A 9 47.08 10.20 17.53
CA SER A 9 46.88 10.90 16.25
C SER A 9 46.80 9.96 15.04
N THR A 10 47.34 8.74 15.13
CA THR A 10 47.34 7.74 14.05
C THR A 10 46.01 6.99 13.92
N ILE A 11 45.24 6.86 15.00
CA ILE A 11 43.99 6.07 15.00
C ILE A 11 42.84 6.82 14.31
N VAL A 12 42.81 8.16 14.40
CA VAL A 12 41.68 8.97 13.90
C VAL A 12 41.67 9.06 12.36
N ASN A 13 42.82 8.85 11.70
CA ASN A 13 42.93 8.92 10.24
C ASN A 13 42.50 7.63 9.51
N VAL A 14 42.29 6.52 10.22
CA VAL A 14 41.90 5.25 9.59
C VAL A 14 40.37 5.18 9.34
N LEU A 15 39.57 5.91 10.11
CA LEU A 15 38.09 5.88 10.03
C LEU A 15 37.49 6.68 8.85
N ARG A 16 38.30 7.44 8.10
CA ARG A 16 37.84 8.26 6.95
C ARG A 16 38.19 7.70 5.58
N GLN A 17 38.94 6.61 5.51
CA GLN A 17 39.30 6.00 4.24
C GLN A 17 38.24 4.97 3.85
N ARG A 18 37.28 5.37 3.00
CA ARG A 18 36.45 4.38 2.29
C ARG A 18 37.41 3.47 1.52
N PRO A 19 37.34 2.14 1.70
CA PRO A 19 38.12 1.21 0.89
C PRO A 19 37.89 1.55 -0.58
N LYS A 20 38.97 1.74 -1.35
CA LYS A 20 38.83 1.90 -2.80
C LYS A 20 38.11 0.66 -3.32
N PRO A 21 37.00 0.82 -4.07
CA PRO A 21 36.30 -0.32 -4.61
C PRO A 21 37.26 -1.11 -5.50
N ASP A 22 37.39 -2.40 -5.20
CA ASP A 22 38.15 -3.33 -6.01
C ASP A 22 37.37 -3.57 -7.32
N LEU A 23 37.80 -2.89 -8.37
CA LEU A 23 37.18 -2.90 -9.70
C LEU A 23 37.14 -4.32 -10.28
N ASP A 24 38.16 -5.14 -10.01
CA ASP A 24 38.24 -6.52 -10.49
C ASP A 24 37.20 -7.40 -9.79
N ALA A 25 37.02 -7.20 -8.48
CA ALA A 25 35.98 -7.90 -7.73
C ALA A 25 34.57 -7.53 -8.22
N GLN A 26 34.34 -6.25 -8.51
CA GLN A 26 33.06 -5.76 -9.01
C GLN A 26 32.74 -6.28 -10.43
N GLN A 27 33.75 -6.34 -11.30
CA GLN A 27 33.59 -6.88 -12.65
C GLN A 27 33.29 -8.39 -12.63
N LYS A 28 33.97 -9.15 -11.78
CA LYS A 28 33.70 -10.59 -11.59
C LYS A 28 32.28 -10.84 -11.07
N LEU A 29 31.82 -10.04 -10.11
CA LEU A 29 30.46 -10.12 -9.59
C LEU A 29 29.42 -9.80 -10.67
N GLY A 30 29.67 -8.77 -11.48
CA GLY A 30 28.82 -8.41 -12.62
C GLY A 30 28.69 -9.55 -13.64
N GLN A 31 29.82 -10.15 -14.03
CA GLN A 31 29.84 -11.29 -14.96
C GLN A 31 29.08 -12.51 -14.41
N ALA A 32 29.28 -12.84 -13.12
CA ALA A 32 28.58 -13.95 -12.48
C ALA A 32 27.06 -13.72 -12.41
N THR A 33 26.65 -12.48 -12.15
CA THR A 33 25.22 -12.11 -12.09
C THR A 33 24.58 -12.21 -13.48
N PHE A 34 25.27 -11.70 -14.51
CA PHE A 34 24.82 -11.79 -15.90
C PHE A 34 24.68 -13.25 -16.37
N ALA A 35 25.65 -14.10 -16.05
CA ALA A 35 25.61 -15.52 -16.39
C ALA A 35 24.39 -16.23 -15.77
N LYS A 36 24.04 -15.90 -14.52
CA LYS A 36 22.84 -16.44 -13.85
C LYS A 36 21.54 -16.01 -14.54
N LEU A 37 21.44 -14.74 -14.97
CA LEU A 37 20.27 -14.23 -15.68
C LEU A 37 20.09 -14.91 -17.04
N MET A 38 21.17 -15.08 -17.79
CA MET A 38 21.14 -15.77 -19.10
C MET A 38 20.79 -17.27 -18.95
N ALA A 39 21.26 -17.92 -17.88
CA ALA A 39 20.90 -19.31 -17.58
C ALA A 39 19.42 -19.45 -17.17
N ALA A 40 18.85 -18.47 -16.47
CA ALA A 40 17.43 -18.46 -16.11
C ALA A 40 16.54 -18.25 -17.34
N ALA A 41 16.93 -17.37 -18.27
CA ALA A 41 16.20 -17.16 -19.53
C ALA A 41 16.13 -18.45 -20.38
N LYS A 42 17.20 -19.26 -20.40
CA LYS A 42 17.21 -20.56 -21.11
C LYS A 42 16.29 -21.62 -20.51
N LYS A 43 15.82 -21.45 -19.26
CA LYS A 43 14.90 -22.39 -18.60
C LYS A 43 13.44 -22.02 -18.76
N GLN A 44 13.11 -20.94 -19.48
CA GLN A 44 11.74 -20.71 -19.89
C GLN A 44 11.40 -21.69 -21.03
N PRO A 45 10.46 -22.64 -20.83
CA PRO A 45 9.93 -23.40 -21.95
C PRO A 45 9.32 -22.43 -22.95
N ALA A 46 9.60 -22.68 -24.24
CA ALA A 46 9.06 -21.93 -25.35
C ALA A 46 7.56 -21.70 -25.13
N SER A 47 7.18 -20.43 -25.01
CA SER A 47 5.81 -19.98 -24.96
C SER A 47 5.07 -20.52 -26.19
N THR A 48 4.07 -21.36 -25.95
CA THR A 48 2.94 -21.56 -26.86
C THR A 48 2.44 -20.21 -27.38
N PRO A 49 2.07 -20.12 -28.67
CA PRO A 49 1.62 -18.87 -29.27
C PRO A 49 0.42 -18.33 -28.49
N GLN A 50 0.51 -17.05 -28.14
CA GLN A 50 -0.53 -16.27 -27.49
C GLN A 50 -1.89 -16.52 -28.14
N PRO A 51 -2.96 -16.87 -27.41
CA PRO A 51 -4.27 -16.48 -27.85
C PRO A 51 -4.36 -14.95 -27.68
N ALA A 52 -4.95 -14.30 -28.68
CA ALA A 52 -5.16 -12.88 -28.75
C ALA A 52 -5.59 -12.29 -27.39
N VAL A 53 -5.06 -11.11 -27.08
CA VAL A 53 -5.49 -10.29 -25.96
C VAL A 53 -6.97 -9.97 -26.16
N SER A 54 -7.86 -10.83 -25.67
CA SER A 54 -9.28 -10.55 -25.65
C SER A 54 -9.52 -9.61 -24.47
N TYR A 55 -10.09 -8.45 -24.77
CA TYR A 55 -10.50 -7.43 -23.81
C TYR A 55 -11.55 -7.94 -22.80
N GLU A 56 -11.97 -9.20 -22.91
CA GLU A 56 -12.95 -9.87 -22.06
C GLU A 56 -12.38 -10.31 -20.70
N TYR A 57 -11.05 -10.32 -20.52
CA TYR A 57 -10.42 -10.75 -19.27
C TYR A 57 -10.51 -9.71 -18.12
N PHE A 58 -10.84 -8.45 -18.43
CA PHE A 58 -11.02 -7.40 -17.39
C PHE A 58 -12.45 -7.27 -16.87
N ASN A 59 -13.43 -7.98 -17.45
CA ASN A 59 -14.85 -7.81 -17.10
C ASN A 59 -15.48 -9.01 -16.39
N ASN A 60 -14.76 -10.12 -16.17
CA ASN A 60 -15.32 -11.33 -15.56
C ASN A 60 -14.39 -12.00 -14.53
N THR A 61 -14.02 -11.27 -13.47
CA THR A 61 -13.64 -11.92 -12.21
C THR A 61 -14.67 -11.56 -11.12
N PRO A 62 -15.66 -12.43 -10.86
CA PRO A 62 -16.22 -12.49 -9.52
C PRO A 62 -15.11 -13.05 -8.60
N GLU A 63 -14.95 -12.50 -7.40
CA GLU A 63 -14.16 -13.13 -6.31
C GLU A 63 -12.63 -13.05 -6.32
N GLN A 64 -12.05 -11.91 -6.69
CA GLN A 64 -11.01 -11.36 -5.80
C GLN A 64 -11.62 -10.22 -5.01
N THR A 65 -12.55 -10.59 -4.13
CA THR A 65 -12.89 -9.81 -2.96
C THR A 65 -11.64 -9.79 -2.09
N GLU A 66 -10.64 -8.96 -2.45
CA GLU A 66 -9.68 -8.45 -1.48
C GLU A 66 -10.51 -8.08 -0.27
N LYS A 67 -10.27 -8.74 0.86
CA LYS A 67 -11.06 -8.55 2.08
C LYS A 67 -10.92 -7.10 2.49
N ARG A 68 -11.81 -6.24 2.02
CA ARG A 68 -11.79 -4.81 2.33
C ARG A 68 -12.21 -4.67 3.78
N VAL A 69 -11.31 -4.06 4.56
CA VAL A 69 -11.48 -3.82 5.98
C VAL A 69 -12.34 -2.58 6.15
N CYS A 70 -13.38 -2.65 6.98
CA CYS A 70 -14.23 -1.50 7.25
C CYS A 70 -13.45 -0.45 8.02
N TYR A 71 -13.35 0.77 7.48
CA TYR A 71 -12.61 1.87 8.11
C TYR A 71 -13.10 2.21 9.55
N ARG A 72 -14.36 1.93 9.87
CA ARG A 72 -14.97 2.27 11.17
C ARG A 72 -14.89 1.15 12.21
N CYS A 73 -15.08 -0.11 11.81
CA CYS A 73 -15.19 -1.24 12.74
C CYS A 73 -14.15 -2.35 12.51
N ASN A 74 -13.22 -2.17 11.56
CA ASN A 74 -12.15 -3.09 11.19
C ASN A 74 -12.59 -4.53 10.86
N ARG A 75 -13.88 -4.73 10.54
CA ARG A 75 -14.39 -6.01 10.06
C ARG A 75 -14.11 -6.17 8.57
N ASN A 76 -13.80 -7.39 8.15
CA ASN A 76 -13.53 -7.78 6.75
C ASN A 76 -14.83 -7.88 5.92
N GLN A 77 -15.65 -6.85 5.95
CA GLN A 77 -16.97 -6.78 5.29
C GLN A 77 -17.25 -5.38 4.74
N ALA A 78 -16.21 -4.65 4.31
CA ALA A 78 -16.40 -3.33 3.73
C ALA A 78 -16.90 -3.44 2.28
N VAL A 79 -18.05 -2.85 2.00
CA VAL A 79 -18.74 -2.97 0.71
C VAL A 79 -19.07 -1.58 0.13
N TYR A 80 -19.39 -0.61 0.99
CA TYR A 80 -19.90 0.70 0.58
C TYR A 80 -18.83 1.78 0.74
N ALA A 81 -18.77 2.73 -0.17
CA ALA A 81 -17.92 3.91 -0.05
C ALA A 81 -18.72 5.09 0.52
N CYS A 82 -18.08 5.89 1.38
CA CYS A 82 -18.65 7.14 1.87
C CYS A 82 -18.52 8.24 0.81
N SER A 83 -19.60 8.97 0.50
CA SER A 83 -19.57 10.08 -0.47
C SER A 83 -18.73 11.28 -0.02
N HIS A 84 -18.39 11.39 1.27
CA HIS A 84 -17.61 12.52 1.78
C HIS A 84 -16.11 12.23 1.94
N CYS A 85 -15.76 11.11 2.58
CA CYS A 85 -14.38 10.76 2.90
C CYS A 85 -13.82 9.64 2.06
N GLU A 86 -14.60 9.10 1.11
CA GLU A 86 -14.24 8.05 0.15
C GLU A 86 -13.78 6.72 0.78
N PHE A 87 -13.72 6.62 2.11
CA PHE A 87 -13.39 5.39 2.81
C PHE A 87 -14.47 4.33 2.65
N VAL A 88 -14.04 3.07 2.53
CA VAL A 88 -14.91 1.91 2.43
C VAL A 88 -15.34 1.43 3.82
N VAL A 89 -16.63 1.19 3.99
CA VAL A 89 -17.27 0.78 5.24
C VAL A 89 -18.25 -0.38 5.01
N CYS A 90 -18.59 -1.09 6.08
CA CYS A 90 -19.59 -2.17 6.03
C CYS A 90 -21.02 -1.62 6.05
N SER A 91 -21.99 -2.49 5.75
CA SER A 91 -23.44 -2.18 5.77
C SER A 91 -23.92 -1.55 7.08
N ASN A 92 -23.28 -1.89 8.21
CA ASN A 92 -23.69 -1.40 9.52
C ASN A 92 -23.07 -0.03 9.86
N CYS A 93 -22.03 0.37 9.13
CA CYS A 93 -21.32 1.63 9.36
C CYS A 93 -21.61 2.68 8.29
N ILE A 94 -22.39 2.32 7.27
CA ILE A 94 -22.91 3.23 6.26
C ILE A 94 -24.35 3.61 6.62
N HIS A 95 -24.67 4.89 6.48
CA HIS A 95 -26.02 5.40 6.66
C HIS A 95 -26.36 6.37 5.52
N PRO A 96 -27.53 6.22 4.89
CA PRO A 96 -28.00 7.19 3.91
C PRO A 96 -28.45 8.47 4.61
N CYS A 97 -28.11 9.62 4.03
CA CYS A 97 -28.58 10.90 4.54
C CYS A 97 -30.08 11.08 4.24
N SER A 98 -30.88 11.44 5.23
CA SER A 98 -32.32 11.72 5.07
C SER A 98 -32.61 12.88 4.10
N ALA A 99 -31.67 13.82 3.92
CA ALA A 99 -31.81 14.96 3.02
C ALA A 99 -31.42 14.64 1.56
N CYS A 100 -30.16 14.25 1.31
CA CYS A 100 -29.65 13.98 -0.04
C CYS A 100 -29.65 12.51 -0.48
N GLN A 101 -30.04 11.57 0.40
CA GLN A 101 -30.08 10.12 0.17
C GLN A 101 -28.73 9.44 -0.18
N GLU A 102 -27.64 10.20 -0.24
CA GLU A 102 -26.32 9.66 -0.48
C GLU A 102 -25.76 8.88 0.73
N PRO A 103 -24.86 7.91 0.49
CA PRO A 103 -24.27 7.08 1.54
C PRO A 103 -23.12 7.80 2.29
N TYR A 104 -23.25 7.91 3.61
CA TYR A 104 -22.20 8.47 4.47
C TYR A 104 -21.79 7.49 5.56
N CYS A 105 -20.51 7.48 5.93
CA CYS A 105 -20.07 6.68 7.07
C CYS A 105 -20.51 7.34 8.39
N SER A 106 -20.55 6.55 9.47
CA SER A 106 -20.90 7.04 10.81
C SER A 106 -20.00 8.15 11.38
N GLY A 107 -18.90 8.53 10.70
CA GLY A 107 -18.08 9.70 11.07
C GLY A 107 -18.42 10.97 10.27
N CYS A 108 -19.04 10.80 9.10
CA CYS A 108 -19.43 11.87 8.19
C CYS A 108 -20.93 12.20 8.26
N SER A 109 -21.68 11.47 9.08
CA SER A 109 -23.08 11.71 9.38
C SER A 109 -23.31 11.94 10.87
N ILE A 110 -24.42 12.58 11.18
CA ILE A 110 -24.93 12.84 12.53
C ILE A 110 -26.32 12.22 12.63
N ILE A 111 -26.60 11.57 13.75
CA ILE A 111 -27.95 11.10 14.06
C ILE A 111 -28.65 12.24 14.82
N ASP A 112 -29.67 12.81 14.20
CA ASP A 112 -30.52 13.84 14.76
C ASP A 112 -31.73 13.20 15.45
N TYR A 113 -31.90 13.55 16.72
CA TYR A 113 -32.98 13.12 17.60
C TYR A 113 -33.95 14.25 17.93
N SER A 114 -33.83 15.41 17.28
CA SER A 114 -34.68 16.58 17.53
C SER A 114 -36.14 16.38 17.09
N HIS A 115 -36.38 15.41 16.21
CA HIS A 115 -37.69 15.05 15.69
C HIS A 115 -38.27 13.79 16.38
N SER A 116 -39.54 13.50 16.12
CA SER A 116 -40.22 12.29 16.61
C SER A 116 -39.63 10.97 16.10
N SER A 117 -38.71 11.03 15.13
CA SER A 117 -38.02 9.89 14.53
C SER A 117 -36.53 10.20 14.40
N GLU A 118 -35.68 9.20 14.63
CA GLU A 118 -34.25 9.29 14.37
C GLU A 118 -34.00 9.56 12.88
N ARG A 119 -33.20 10.60 12.59
CA ARG A 119 -32.82 10.96 11.21
C ARG A 119 -31.32 11.00 11.09
N VAL A 120 -30.79 10.58 9.95
CA VAL A 120 -29.36 10.67 9.68
C VAL A 120 -29.13 11.85 8.75
N ILE A 121 -28.35 12.84 9.18
CA ILE A 121 -28.01 14.02 8.39
C ILE A 121 -26.51 13.98 8.10
N CYS A 122 -26.10 14.15 6.84
CA CYS A 122 -24.68 14.27 6.50
C CYS A 122 -24.14 15.65 6.88
N ARG A 123 -22.82 15.75 7.07
CA ARG A 123 -22.17 17.04 7.38
C ARG A 123 -22.41 18.11 6.33
N THR A 124 -22.61 17.75 5.07
CA THR A 124 -22.91 18.70 3.98
C THR A 124 -24.30 19.30 4.14
N CYS A 125 -25.32 18.45 4.35
CA CYS A 125 -26.72 18.86 4.52
C CYS A 125 -27.00 19.51 5.88
N GLN A 126 -26.14 19.35 6.87
CA GLN A 126 -26.32 20.00 8.17
C GLN A 126 -26.24 21.53 8.09
N TYR A 127 -25.43 22.07 7.16
CA TYR A 127 -25.20 23.50 7.01
C TYR A 127 -26.00 24.13 5.86
N THR A 128 -26.93 23.39 5.27
CA THR A 128 -27.80 23.86 4.18
C THR A 128 -29.16 24.22 4.74
#